data_AF-A0A419SZE7-F1
#
_entry.id   AF-A0A419SZE7-F1
#
_cell.length_a   1.000
_cell.length_b   1.000
_cell.length_c   1.000
_cell.angle_alpha   90.00
_cell.angle_beta   90.00
_cell.angle_gamma   90.00
#
_symmetry.space_group_name_H-M   'P 1'
#
loop_
_entity.id
_entity.type
_entity.pdbx_description
1 polymer ?
#
loop_
_entity_poly.entity_id
_entity_poly.type
_entity_poly.pdbx_seq_one_letter_code
_entity_poly.pdbx_strand_id
1 'polypeptide(L)'
;MKSKGLIFIFITIIVLLVGCSSVKIGWVGTNVPGHIKAKFKSFTGEESGGFIAKKGQKVVLEYEINISEGGFSISVQGPDDNKVFSESKGKGKEEITIEKDGMYKVIVKGNKAEGNFDIKWEVKK
;
A
#
# COMPACT_ATOMS: atom_id res chain seq x y z
N MET A 1 -36.79 -10.99 -29.70
CA MET A 1 -35.53 -11.74 -29.44
C MET A 1 -34.44 -10.77 -29.02
N LYS A 2 -34.58 -10.15 -27.84
CA LYS A 2 -33.69 -9.07 -27.37
C LYS A 2 -33.70 -9.11 -25.83
N SER A 3 -32.53 -8.88 -25.21
CA SER A 3 -32.27 -8.60 -23.77
C SER A 3 -31.64 -9.69 -22.86
N LYS A 4 -31.68 -10.99 -23.17
CA LYS A 4 -31.18 -12.01 -22.19
C LYS A 4 -29.66 -12.02 -22.01
N GLY A 5 -28.88 -11.65 -23.04
CA GLY A 5 -27.41 -11.58 -22.95
C GLY A 5 -26.88 -10.35 -22.21
N LEU A 6 -27.62 -9.24 -22.21
CA LEU A 6 -27.21 -7.99 -21.58
C LEU A 6 -27.31 -8.06 -20.05
N ILE A 7 -28.31 -8.80 -19.54
CA ILE A 7 -28.54 -9.02 -18.11
C ILE A 7 -27.45 -9.93 -17.50
N PHE A 8 -26.99 -10.94 -18.25
CA PHE A 8 -25.93 -11.86 -17.80
C PHE A 8 -24.57 -11.17 -17.68
N ILE A 9 -24.24 -10.24 -18.59
CA ILE A 9 -23.01 -9.44 -18.54
C ILE A 9 -23.00 -8.48 -17.34
N PHE A 10 -24.15 -7.90 -17.00
CA PHE A 10 -24.27 -6.98 -15.86
C PHE A 10 -24.08 -7.68 -14.51
N ILE A 11 -24.54 -8.93 -14.39
CA ILE A 11 -24.42 -9.73 -13.16
C ILE A 11 -22.96 -10.17 -12.91
N THR A 12 -22.18 -10.49 -13.95
CA THR A 12 -20.77 -10.90 -13.80
C THR A 12 -19.88 -9.74 -13.33
N ILE A 13 -20.18 -8.50 -13.71
CA ILE A 13 -19.43 -7.31 -13.27
C ILE A 13 -19.62 -7.03 -11.78
N ILE A 14 -20.82 -7.28 -11.23
CA ILE A 14 -21.11 -7.03 -9.80
C ILE A 14 -20.35 -7.99 -8.88
N VAL A 15 -20.09 -9.24 -9.33
CA VAL A 15 -19.31 -10.24 -8.56
C VAL A 15 -17.82 -9.92 -8.52
N LEU A 16 -17.31 -9.08 -9.44
CA LEU A 16 -15.91 -8.63 -9.41
C LEU A 16 -15.69 -7.42 -8.46
N LEU A 17 -16.77 -6.79 -7.99
CA LEU A 17 -16.73 -5.66 -7.06
C LEU A 17 -16.85 -6.08 -5.58
N VAL A 18 -16.53 -7.34 -5.22
CA VAL A 18 -16.35 -7.69 -3.80
C VAL A 18 -15.10 -6.98 -3.29
N GLY A 19 -15.29 -5.73 -2.87
CA GLY A 19 -14.29 -4.95 -2.18
C GLY A 19 -13.79 -5.78 -1.01
N CYS A 20 -12.51 -6.14 -1.04
CA CYS A 20 -11.85 -6.87 0.02
C CYS A 20 -12.06 -6.06 1.31
N SER A 21 -12.92 -6.54 2.21
CA SER A 21 -13.21 -5.83 3.44
C SER A 21 -11.94 -5.77 4.28
N SER A 22 -11.56 -4.56 4.74
CA SER A 22 -10.39 -4.41 5.59
C SER A 22 -10.73 -4.84 7.03
N VAL A 23 -9.86 -5.65 7.62
CA VAL A 23 -9.96 -6.13 8.99
C VAL A 23 -8.77 -5.57 9.76
N LYS A 24 -9.05 -4.82 10.83
CA LYS A 24 -8.04 -4.21 11.71
C LYS A 24 -8.41 -4.50 13.16
N ILE A 25 -7.77 -5.50 13.77
CA ILE A 25 -8.03 -5.90 15.15
C ILE A 25 -6.86 -5.48 16.03
N GLY A 26 -7.16 -4.77 17.13
CA GLY A 26 -6.14 -4.27 18.06
C GLY A 26 -5.23 -3.22 17.46
N TRP A 27 -5.72 -2.47 16.46
CA TRP A 27 -4.95 -1.48 15.72
C TRP A 27 -4.66 -0.23 16.57
N VAL A 28 -3.38 0.09 16.71
CA VAL A 28 -2.89 1.34 17.29
C VAL A 28 -1.82 1.89 16.36
N GLY A 29 -2.09 3.01 15.69
CA GLY A 29 -1.21 3.54 14.67
C GLY A 29 -1.62 4.91 14.15
N THR A 30 -0.76 5.49 13.34
CA THR A 30 -0.97 6.79 12.68
C THR A 30 -0.67 6.68 11.20
N ASN A 31 -1.43 7.42 10.41
CA ASN A 31 -1.20 7.61 8.98
C ASN A 31 -1.26 9.11 8.70
N VAL A 32 -0.09 9.73 8.56
CA VAL A 32 0.06 11.17 8.32
C VAL A 32 1.03 11.38 7.16
N PRO A 33 1.05 12.58 6.53
CA PRO A 33 2.00 12.84 5.46
C PRO A 33 3.45 12.55 5.88
N GLY A 34 4.14 11.70 5.11
CA GLY A 34 5.54 11.33 5.36
C GLY A 34 5.74 10.21 6.40
N HIS A 35 4.70 9.71 7.05
CA HIS A 35 4.84 8.69 8.09
C HIS A 35 3.59 7.83 8.27
N ILE A 36 3.74 6.51 8.14
CA ILE A 36 2.74 5.53 8.53
C ILE A 36 3.34 4.51 9.48
N LYS A 37 2.69 4.28 10.61
CA LYS A 37 3.09 3.26 11.60
C LYS A 37 1.88 2.63 12.24
N ALA A 38 1.99 1.36 12.60
CA ALA A 38 0.95 0.70 13.37
C ALA A 38 1.49 -0.52 14.13
N LYS A 39 0.81 -0.85 15.22
CA LYS A 39 0.85 -2.14 15.90
C LYS A 39 -0.57 -2.72 15.88
N PHE A 40 -0.68 -4.02 15.63
CA PHE A 40 -1.97 -4.70 15.46
C PHE A 40 -1.87 -6.17 15.85
N LYS A 41 -3.01 -6.75 16.27
CA LYS A 41 -3.15 -8.20 16.48
C LYS A 41 -3.54 -8.93 15.20
N SER A 42 -4.35 -8.30 14.35
CA SER A 42 -4.66 -8.84 13.04
C SER A 42 -4.92 -7.73 12.04
N PHE A 43 -4.27 -7.79 10.89
CA PHE A 43 -4.48 -6.88 9.79
C PHE A 43 -4.64 -7.63 8.45
N THR A 44 -5.80 -7.44 7.83
CA THR A 44 -6.07 -7.84 6.44
C THR A 44 -6.57 -6.61 5.71
N GLY A 45 -5.93 -6.23 4.62
CA GLY A 45 -6.32 -5.06 3.84
C GLY A 45 -5.14 -4.21 3.43
N GLU A 46 -5.41 -2.95 3.12
CA GLU A 46 -4.44 -2.00 2.60
C GLU A 46 -4.51 -0.68 3.36
N GLU A 47 -3.34 -0.09 3.63
CA GLU A 47 -3.18 1.29 4.06
C GLU A 47 -2.24 2.01 3.11
N SER A 48 -2.44 3.31 2.88
CA SER A 48 -1.55 4.07 2.03
C SER A 48 -1.37 5.52 2.47
N GLY A 49 -0.22 6.09 2.09
CA GLY A 49 0.10 7.51 2.22
C GLY A 49 0.64 8.04 0.89
N GLY A 50 0.07 9.15 0.42
CA GLY A 50 0.43 9.76 -0.85
C GLY A 50 1.46 10.88 -0.73
N PHE A 51 2.27 11.09 -1.78
CA PHE A 51 3.16 12.23 -1.91
C PHE A 51 3.37 12.60 -3.39
N ILE A 52 3.72 13.86 -3.66
CA ILE A 52 4.03 14.34 -5.01
C ILE A 52 5.55 14.36 -5.18
N ALA A 53 6.05 13.83 -6.30
CA ALA A 53 7.44 13.91 -6.67
C ALA A 53 7.61 14.25 -8.15
N LYS A 54 8.75 14.84 -8.49
CA LYS A 54 9.16 15.19 -9.85
C LYS A 54 10.35 14.35 -10.28
N LYS A 55 10.46 14.12 -11.58
CA LYS A 55 11.57 13.44 -12.21
C LYS A 55 12.91 14.03 -11.77
N GLY A 56 13.86 13.15 -11.46
CA GLY A 56 15.19 13.49 -10.96
C GLY A 56 15.27 13.74 -9.46
N GLN A 57 14.14 13.93 -8.76
CA GLN A 57 14.14 13.96 -7.30
C GLN A 57 14.45 12.57 -6.73
N LYS A 58 14.88 12.56 -5.47
CA LYS A 58 15.07 11.32 -4.70
C LYS A 58 14.01 11.22 -3.61
N VAL A 59 13.52 10.01 -3.37
CA VAL A 59 12.71 9.69 -2.20
C VAL A 59 13.53 8.85 -1.26
N VAL A 60 13.67 9.32 -0.02
CA VAL A 60 14.29 8.53 1.05
C VAL A 60 13.16 7.79 1.76
N LEU A 61 13.19 6.46 1.72
CA LEU A 61 12.24 5.59 2.39
C LEU A 61 12.95 4.87 3.54
N GLU A 62 12.48 5.06 4.76
CA GLU A 62 12.94 4.31 5.93
C GLU A 62 11.82 3.39 6.39
N TYR A 63 12.12 2.11 6.63
CA TYR A 63 11.13 1.14 7.05
C TYR A 63 11.67 0.21 8.14
N GLU A 64 10.77 -0.20 9.02
CA GLU A 64 10.95 -1.30 9.96
C GLU A 64 9.67 -2.14 9.97
N ILE A 65 9.82 -3.45 9.73
CA ILE A 65 8.73 -4.42 9.58
C ILE A 65 8.99 -5.58 10.54
N ASN A 66 8.11 -5.72 11.52
CA ASN A 66 8.18 -6.75 12.56
C ASN A 66 6.86 -7.53 12.56
N ILE A 67 6.78 -8.56 11.70
CA ILE A 67 5.59 -9.39 11.51
C ILE A 67 5.86 -10.78 12.08
N SER A 68 5.00 -11.23 12.99
CA SER A 68 5.10 -12.53 13.65
C SER A 68 4.33 -13.62 12.92
N GLU A 69 3.20 -13.27 12.29
CA GLU A 69 2.33 -14.21 11.58
C GLU A 69 1.67 -13.53 10.37
N GLY A 70 1.27 -14.34 9.39
CA GLY A 70 0.54 -13.89 8.21
C GLY A 70 1.41 -13.28 7.10
N GLY A 71 0.73 -12.76 6.07
CA GLY A 71 1.38 -12.13 4.92
C GLY A 71 1.42 -10.62 5.06
N PHE A 72 2.57 -10.00 4.75
CA PHE A 72 2.73 -8.55 4.81
C PHE A 72 3.64 -8.06 3.70
N SER A 73 3.35 -6.88 3.16
CA SER A 73 4.27 -6.18 2.27
C SER A 73 4.10 -4.68 2.32
N ILE A 74 5.19 -3.99 2.01
CA ILE A 74 5.24 -2.56 1.75
C ILE A 74 5.64 -2.37 0.30
N SER A 75 5.18 -1.28 -0.32
CA SER A 75 5.61 -0.89 -1.65
C SER A 75 5.52 0.60 -1.86
N VAL A 76 6.33 1.12 -2.78
CA VAL A 76 6.14 2.45 -3.34
C VAL A 76 5.65 2.27 -4.77
N GLN A 77 4.52 2.89 -5.09
CA GLN A 77 3.94 2.89 -6.44
C GLN A 77 3.95 4.31 -6.98
N GLY A 78 4.38 4.46 -8.22
CA GLY A 78 4.36 5.72 -8.95
C GLY A 78 3.10 5.91 -9.78
N PRO A 79 3.11 6.92 -10.68
CA PRO A 79 2.08 7.09 -11.68
C PRO A 79 1.89 5.79 -12.48
N ASP A 80 0.65 5.50 -12.87
CA ASP A 80 0.25 4.28 -13.60
C ASP A 80 0.32 2.98 -12.76
N ASP A 81 0.30 3.09 -11.42
CA ASP A 81 0.41 1.98 -10.47
C ASP A 81 1.70 1.13 -10.63
N ASN A 82 2.72 1.69 -11.27
CA ASN A 82 4.01 1.02 -11.42
C ASN A 82 4.74 0.95 -10.09
N LYS A 83 5.12 -0.26 -9.67
CA LYS A 83 5.84 -0.50 -8.42
C LYS A 83 7.33 -0.20 -8.59
N VAL A 84 7.82 0.80 -7.86
CA VAL A 84 9.24 1.22 -7.88
C VAL A 84 10.04 0.68 -6.69
N PHE A 85 9.36 0.20 -5.65
CA PHE A 85 9.97 -0.46 -4.49
C PHE A 85 9.01 -1.48 -3.88
N SER A 86 9.54 -2.57 -3.31
CA SER A 86 8.78 -3.54 -2.53
C SER A 86 9.66 -4.19 -1.48
N GLU A 87 9.14 -4.36 -0.26
CA GLU A 87 9.75 -5.21 0.76
C GLU A 87 8.65 -5.87 1.60
N SER A 88 8.97 -6.96 2.29
CA SER A 88 8.05 -7.76 3.09
C SER A 88 8.50 -7.93 4.55
N LYS A 89 9.78 -7.67 4.86
CA LYS A 89 10.34 -7.91 6.19
C LYS A 89 11.60 -7.08 6.45
N GLY A 90 11.99 -7.02 7.72
CA GLY A 90 13.26 -6.43 8.13
C GLY A 90 13.19 -4.92 8.27
N LYS A 91 14.36 -4.29 8.27
CA LYS A 91 14.51 -2.84 8.39
C LYS A 91 15.52 -2.32 7.39
N GLY A 92 15.31 -1.12 6.87
CA GLY A 92 16.17 -0.56 5.85
C GLY A 92 15.92 0.91 5.59
N LYS A 93 16.83 1.49 4.81
CA LYS A 93 16.76 2.85 4.31
C LYS A 93 17.15 2.84 2.83
N GLU A 94 16.23 3.27 1.99
CA GLU A 94 16.35 3.19 0.54
C GLU A 94 16.25 4.59 -0.07
N GLU A 95 17.08 4.84 -1.08
CA GLU A 95 16.97 6.03 -1.94
C GLU A 95 16.40 5.62 -3.29
N ILE A 96 15.21 6.12 -3.61
CA ILE A 96 14.51 5.83 -4.86
C ILE A 96 14.61 7.06 -5.76
N THR A 97 15.25 6.91 -6.93
CA THR A 97 15.27 7.96 -7.96
C THR A 97 13.92 8.00 -8.68
N ILE A 98 13.38 9.20 -8.85
CA ILE A 98 12.08 9.43 -9.47
C ILE A 98 12.23 9.57 -10.98
N GLU A 99 11.62 8.66 -11.72
CA GLU A 99 11.70 8.62 -13.19
C GLU A 99 10.56 9.36 -13.89
N LYS A 100 9.45 9.60 -13.18
CA LYS A 100 8.23 10.23 -13.71
C LYS A 100 7.70 11.26 -12.73
N ASP A 101 7.22 12.38 -13.26
CA ASP A 101 6.46 13.35 -12.47
C ASP A 101 5.11 12.76 -12.07
N GLY A 102 4.66 13.02 -10.84
CA GLY A 102 3.27 12.79 -10.46
C GLY A 102 3.09 12.38 -9.00
N MET A 103 1.94 11.74 -8.76
CA MET A 103 1.57 11.25 -7.43
C MET A 103 2.10 9.84 -7.23
N TYR A 104 2.81 9.66 -6.12
CA TYR A 104 3.30 8.39 -5.63
C TYR A 104 2.54 8.01 -4.36
N LYS A 105 2.52 6.71 -4.06
CA LYS A 105 1.90 6.16 -2.85
C LYS A 105 2.86 5.18 -2.18
N VAL A 106 3.08 5.36 -0.88
CA VAL A 106 3.55 4.29 -0.01
C VAL A 106 2.34 3.46 0.36
N ILE A 107 2.39 2.16 0.10
CA ILE A 107 1.28 1.23 0.30
C ILE A 107 1.74 0.09 1.20
N VAL A 108 0.94 -0.21 2.21
CA VAL A 108 1.11 -1.33 3.14
C VAL A 108 -0.04 -2.30 2.93
N LYS A 109 0.26 -3.59 2.74
CA LYS A 109 -0.75 -4.64 2.58
C LYS A 109 -0.54 -5.73 3.63
N GLY A 110 -1.61 -6.07 4.33
CA GLY A 110 -1.67 -7.19 5.26
C GLY A 110 -2.63 -8.27 4.76
N ASN A 111 -2.30 -9.53 5.05
CA ASN A 111 -3.16 -10.69 4.88
C ASN A 111 -3.08 -11.53 6.14
N LYS A 112 -4.06 -11.34 7.04
CA LYS A 112 -4.07 -11.92 8.40
C LYS A 112 -2.75 -11.71 9.14
N ALA A 113 -2.14 -10.53 8.95
CA ALA A 113 -0.84 -10.21 9.53
C ALA A 113 -0.96 -9.89 11.02
N GLU A 114 -0.03 -10.35 11.84
CA GLU A 114 0.16 -9.92 13.23
C GLU A 114 1.51 -9.24 13.39
N GLY A 115 1.56 -8.12 14.10
CA GLY A 115 2.82 -7.45 14.42
C GLY A 115 2.76 -5.93 14.38
N ASN A 116 3.83 -5.32 13.89
CA ASN A 116 3.95 -3.87 13.76
C ASN A 116 4.85 -3.46 12.59
N PHE A 117 4.66 -2.21 12.15
CA PHE A 117 5.54 -1.55 11.20
C PHE A 117 5.69 -0.05 11.52
N ASP A 118 6.78 0.55 11.04
CA ASP A 118 7.03 1.99 11.04
C ASP A 118 7.71 2.37 9.71
N ILE A 119 7.08 3.23 8.91
CA ILE A 119 7.54 3.59 7.55
C ILE A 119 7.48 5.09 7.39
N LYS A 120 8.63 5.70 7.08
CA LYS A 120 8.77 7.14 6.85
C LYS A 120 9.27 7.38 5.43
N TRP A 121 8.80 8.47 4.83
CA TRP A 121 9.28 8.88 3.51
C TRP A 121 9.44 10.39 3.42
N GLU A 122 10.46 10.81 2.69
CA GLU A 122 10.73 12.22 2.43
C GLU A 122 11.20 12.42 0.98
N VAL A 123 10.65 13.43 0.31
CA VAL A 123 11.10 13.84 -1.02
C VAL A 123 12.25 14.83 -0.87
N LYS A 124 13.43 14.45 -1.36
CA LYS A 124 14.62 15.31 -1.43
C LYS A 124 14.65 16.07 -2.75
N LYS A 125 15.06 17.34 -2.68
CA LYS A 125 15.22 18.22 -3.84
C LYS A 125 16.51 17.92 -4.58
#